data_AF-A0A352WWB2-F1
#
_entry.id   AF-A0A352WWB2-F1
#
_cell.length_a   1.000
_cell.length_b   1.000
_cell.length_c   1.000
_cell.angle_alpha   90.00
_cell.angle_beta   90.00
_cell.angle_gamma   90.00
#
_symmetry.space_group_name_H-M   'P 1'
#
loop_
_entity.id
_entity.type
_entity.pdbx_description
1 polymer ?
#
loop_
_entity_poly.entity_id
_entity_poly.type
_entity_poly.pdbx_seq_one_letter_code
_entity_poly.pdbx_strand_id
1 'polypeptide(L)' 'MIRPMIYMEEKDVRYACIENALPIIPNKCPDDGKTKRAKVKDLIVTMQMENKDVKAKLFGAVQRARLDGFKPNNETK' A
#
# COMPACT_ATOMS: atom_id res chain seq x y z
N MET A 1 5.54 -0.38 17.17
CA MET A 1 4.63 -1.16 16.30
C MET A 1 5.38 -1.59 15.04
N ILE A 2 5.32 -2.86 14.64
CA ILE A 2 6.00 -3.38 13.44
C ILE A 2 5.00 -3.42 12.28
N ARG A 3 5.41 -3.04 11.06
CA ARG A 3 4.59 -3.05 9.82
C ARG A 3 5.22 -3.96 8.75
N PRO A 4 5.09 -5.30 8.85
CA PRO A 4 5.82 -6.24 7.98
C PRO A 4 5.53 -6.06 6.48
N MET A 5 4.32 -5.62 6.14
CA MET A 5 3.83 -5.50 4.76
C MET A 5 3.92 -4.09 4.18
N ILE A 6 4.63 -3.16 4.83
CA ILE A 6 4.60 -1.72 4.47
C ILE A 6 5.04 -1.43 3.02
N TYR A 7 5.86 -2.31 2.44
CA TYR A 7 6.35 -2.19 1.06
C TYR A 7 5.74 -3.21 0.09
N MET A 8 4.75 -4.01 0.54
CA MET A 8 4.07 -4.99 -0.30
C MET A 8 2.91 -4.33 -1.05
N GLU A 9 2.68 -4.70 -2.31
CA GLU A 9 1.51 -4.22 -3.02
C GLU A 9 0.25 -5.02 -2.64
N GLU A 10 -0.93 -4.37 -2.68
CA GLU A 10 -2.20 -5.03 -2.35
C GLU A 10 -2.49 -6.24 -3.24
N LYS A 11 -2.05 -6.20 -4.51
CA LYS A 11 -2.18 -7.33 -5.43
C LYS A 11 -1.35 -8.54 -4.98
N ASP A 12 -0.18 -8.31 -4.40
CA ASP A 12 0.73 -9.37 -3.97
C ASP A 12 0.16 -10.05 -2.72
N VAL A 13 -0.40 -9.26 -1.80
CA VAL A 13 -1.14 -9.79 -0.63
C VAL A 13 -2.32 -10.65 -1.09
N ARG A 14 -3.11 -10.16 -2.05
CA ARG A 14 -4.25 -10.90 -2.60
C ARG A 14 -3.82 -12.21 -3.25
N TYR A 15 -2.76 -12.18 -4.07
CA TYR A 15 -2.23 -13.36 -4.72
C TYR A 15 -1.71 -14.39 -3.70
N ALA A 16 -0.96 -13.94 -2.70
CA ALA A 16 -0.48 -14.79 -1.63
C ALA A 16 -1.63 -15.46 -0.85
N CYS A 17 -2.72 -14.75 -0.58
CA CYS A 17 -3.90 -15.34 0.05
C CYS A 17 -4.53 -16.44 -0.80
N ILE A 18 -4.62 -16.24 -2.12
CA ILE A 18 -5.19 -17.23 -3.05
C ILE A 18 -4.30 -18.48 -3.10
N GLU A 19 -2.99 -18.31 -3.31
CA GLU A 19 -2.02 -19.40 -3.40
C GLU A 19 -1.96 -20.25 -2.13
N ASN A 20 -2.15 -19.63 -0.97
CA ASN A 20 -2.15 -20.32 0.33
C ASN A 20 -3.56 -20.75 0.79
N ALA A 21 -4.57 -20.66 -0.08
CA ALA A 21 -5.96 -20.99 0.23
C ALA A 21 -6.50 -20.31 1.50
N LEU A 22 -6.06 -19.06 1.76
CA LEU A 22 -6.51 -18.29 2.91
C LEU A 22 -7.90 -17.69 2.67
N PRO A 23 -8.80 -17.71 3.68
CA PRO A 23 -10.13 -17.14 3.54
C PRO A 23 -10.08 -15.62 3.40
N ILE A 24 -10.67 -15.08 2.33
CA ILE A 24 -10.80 -13.63 2.10
C ILE A 24 -12.18 -13.18 2.56
N ILE A 25 -12.23 -12.37 3.62
CA ILE A 25 -13.48 -11.88 4.21
C ILE A 25 -13.73 -10.44 3.74
N PRO A 26 -14.86 -10.14 3.08
CA PRO A 26 -15.17 -8.78 2.67
C PRO A 26 -15.48 -7.89 3.88
N ASN A 27 -15.15 -6.61 3.77
CA ASN A 27 -15.49 -5.61 4.78
C ASN A 27 -17.01 -5.40 4.84
N LYS A 28 -17.59 -5.45 6.04
CA LYS A 28 -19.04 -5.26 6.27
C LYS A 28 -19.44 -3.82 6.57
N CYS A 29 -18.47 -2.91 6.70
CA CYS A 29 -18.73 -1.52 7.05
C CYS A 29 -19.47 -0.78 5.93
N PRO A 30 -20.59 -0.08 6.21
CA PRO A 30 -21.38 0.62 5.20
C PRO A 30 -20.64 1.79 4.53
N ASP A 31 -19.62 2.32 5.19
CA ASP A 31 -18.79 3.43 4.68
C ASP A 31 -17.57 2.97 3.89
N ASP A 32 -17.39 1.65 3.70
CA ASP A 32 -16.30 1.14 2.87
C ASP A 32 -16.36 1.72 1.45
N GLY A 33 -15.21 2.17 0.94
CA GLY A 33 -15.13 2.87 -0.34
C GLY A 33 -15.60 4.34 -0.36
N LYS A 34 -16.28 4.85 0.67
CA LYS A 34 -16.75 6.25 0.73
C LYS A 34 -15.88 7.17 1.60
N THR A 35 -14.89 6.60 2.27
CA THR A 35 -14.00 7.33 3.19
C THR A 35 -13.01 8.26 2.45
N LYS A 36 -12.45 9.23 3.18
CA LYS A 36 -11.34 10.06 2.67
C LYS A 36 -10.14 9.21 2.21
N ARG A 37 -9.86 8.09 2.90
CA ARG A 37 -8.79 7.16 2.54
C ARG A 37 -9.05 6.51 1.18
N ALA A 38 -10.29 6.09 0.90
CA ALA A 38 -10.67 5.55 -0.40
C ALA A 38 -10.49 6.58 -1.52
N LYS A 39 -10.95 7.83 -1.30
CA LYS A 39 -10.75 8.92 -2.26
C LYS A 39 -9.28 9.17 -2.61
N VAL A 40 -8.39 9.17 -1.62
CA VAL A 40 -6.93 9.32 -1.87
C VAL A 40 -6.36 8.12 -2.60
N LYS A 41 -6.83 6.90 -2.30
CA LYS A 41 -6.44 5.69 -3.04
C LYS A 41 -6.80 5.81 -4.52
N ASP A 42 -8.05 6.19 -4.80
CA ASP A 42 -8.54 6.33 -6.17
C ASP A 42 -7.79 7.43 -6.93
N LEU A 43 -7.48 8.56 -6.27
CA LEU A 43 -6.66 9.62 -6.85
C LEU A 43 -5.27 9.10 -7.27
N ILE A 44 -4.59 8.36 -6.39
CA ILE A 44 -3.27 7.79 -6.71
C ILE A 44 -3.38 6.82 -7.89
N VAL A 45 -4.42 5.98 -7.93
CA VAL A 45 -4.65 5.03 -9.04
C VAL A 45 -4.85 5.78 -10.37
N THR A 46 -5.66 6.84 -10.38
CA THR A 46 -5.87 7.67 -11.58
C THR A 46 -4.56 8.30 -12.05
N MET A 47 -3.76 8.87 -11.13
CA MET A 47 -2.45 9.42 -11.47
C MET A 47 -1.49 8.36 -12.02
N GLN A 48 -1.57 7.11 -11.54
CA GLN A 48 -0.76 6.01 -12.05
C GLN A 48 -1.11 5.60 -13.48
N MET A 49 -2.35 5.83 -13.93
CA MET A 49 -2.75 5.57 -15.32
C MET A 49 -2.01 6.50 -16.29
N GLU A 50 -1.80 7.76 -15.90
CA GLU A 50 -1.03 8.74 -16.68
C GLU A 50 0.48 8.56 -16.51
N ASN A 51 0.93 8.20 -15.31
CA ASN A 51 2.34 8.02 -14.98
C ASN A 51 2.57 6.82 -14.04
N LYS A 52 3.05 5.71 -14.61
CA LYS A 52 3.26 4.44 -13.90
C LYS A 52 4.18 4.57 -12.67
N ASP A 53 5.08 5.55 -12.66
CA ASP A 53 6.07 5.73 -11.59
C ASP A 53 5.52 6.45 -10.35
N VAL A 54 4.32 7.02 -10.39
CA VAL A 54 3.78 7.89 -9.31
C VAL A 54 3.88 7.22 -7.95
N LYS A 55 3.49 5.96 -7.85
CA LYS A 55 3.54 5.20 -6.60
C LYS A 55 4.98 5.00 -6.13
N ALA A 56 5.89 4.57 -7.00
CA ALA A 56 7.31 4.38 -6.66
C ALA A 56 7.97 5.70 -6.19
N LYS A 57 7.69 6.81 -6.88
CA LYS A 57 8.19 8.15 -6.52
C LYS A 57 7.62 8.64 -5.19
N LEU A 58 6.34 8.40 -4.93
CA LEU A 58 5.68 8.75 -3.67
C LEU A 58 6.31 8.00 -2.50
N PHE A 59 6.45 6.67 -2.60
CA PHE A 59 7.10 5.86 -1.56
C PHE A 59 8.56 6.26 -1.36
N GLY A 60 9.30 6.52 -2.43
CA GLY A 60 10.68 7.01 -2.34
C GLY A 60 10.78 8.37 -1.64
N ALA A 61 9.83 9.28 -1.87
CA ALA A 61 9.77 10.57 -1.17
C ALA A 61 9.51 10.40 0.33
N VAL A 62 8.58 9.51 0.70
CA VAL A 62 8.26 9.18 2.10
C VAL A 62 9.47 8.58 2.82
N GLN A 63 10.21 7.68 2.17
CA GLN A 63 11.44 7.10 2.72
C GLN A 63 12.52 8.17 2.97
N ARG A 64 12.73 9.07 2.00
CA ARG A 64 13.70 10.17 2.13
C ARG A 64 13.32 11.19 3.19
N ALA A 65 12.03 11.38 3.46
CA ALA A 65 11.53 12.26 4.51
C ALA A 65 11.83 11.76 5.94
N ARG A 66 12.39 10.54 6.09
CA ARG A 66 12.79 9.93 7.38
C ARG A 66 11.65 9.89 8.40
N LEU A 67 10.41 9.69 7.92
CA LEU A 67 9.24 9.55 8.78
C LEU A 67 9.34 8.27 9.63
N ASP A 68 8.86 8.34 10.87
CA ASP A 68 8.92 7.22 11.79
C ASP A 68 8.11 6.01 11.27
N GLY A 69 8.74 4.83 11.31
CA GLY A 69 8.20 3.58 10.78
C GLY A 69 8.09 3.50 9.25
N PHE A 70 8.78 4.37 8.49
CA PHE A 70 8.93 4.30 7.02
C PHE A 70 10.39 4.22 6.55
N LYS A 71 11.32 3.99 7.48
CA LYS A 71 12.75 3.80 7.15
C LYS A 71 12.91 2.50 6.36
N PRO A 72 13.59 2.51 5.21
CA PRO A 72 13.92 1.27 4.51
C PRO A 72 14.81 0.40 5.40
N ASN A 73 14.60 -0.92 5.38
CA ASN A 73 15.39 -1.90 6.13
C ASN A 73 16.85 -2.05 5.62
N ASN A 74 17.32 -1.13 4.78
CA ASN A 74 18.68 -1.12 4.28
C ASN A 74 19.60 -0.42 5.30
N GLU A 75 19.68 -0.99 6.49
CA GLU A 75 20.90 -0.92 7.28
C GLU A 75 21.82 -2.00 6.73
N THR A 76 22.55 -1.64 5.66
CA THR A 76 23.69 -2.41 5.20
C THR A 76 24.64 -2.54 6.38
N LYS A 77 24.84 -3.76 6.87
CA LYS A 77 26.09 -4.11 7.56
C LYS A 77 27.24 -4.07 6.57
#